data_AF-C6TFF0-F1
#
_entry.id   AF-C6TFF0-F1
#
_cell.length_a   1.000
_cell.length_b   1.000
_cell.length_c   1.000
_cell.angle_alpha   90.00
_cell.angle_beta   90.00
_cell.angle_gamma   90.00
#
_symmetry.space_group_name_H-M   'P 1'
#
loop_
_entity.id
_entity.type
_entity.pdbx_description
1 polymer ?
#
loop_
_entity_poly.entity_id
_entity_poly.type
_entity_poly.pdbx_seq_one_letter_code
_entity_poly.pdbx_strand_id
1 'polypeptide(L)'
;MEKEEEGGFTRLASFVCDCEPLTEDDLEAIEASLSNNKKRPFNDHTHTPRRRLPKSLIALQHPNASSFSPHPRPCDSRMTLPVMKFSGQISYSRTFDAVEKAATKLLQILQEKTTDMMQTAIGFDIEWKPTFRKGVPPGKVAVMQICGDTRHCHVLHLIHSGIPQNLQLLLEDPTVLKVGAGIDGDAVKVFRDYNISVKGVTDLSFHANQKLGGDHKWGLASLTENFYQTA
;
A
#
# COMPACT_ATOMS: atom_id res chain seq x y z
N MET A 1 4.27 -48.27 7.75
CA MET A 1 4.82 -48.12 9.11
C MET A 1 5.87 -47.03 8.99
N GLU A 2 5.44 -45.81 9.32
CA GLU A 2 6.25 -44.58 9.30
C GLU A 2 7.17 -44.53 10.53
N LYS A 3 8.18 -43.65 10.43
CA LYS A 3 8.98 -42.93 11.45
C LYS A 3 10.47 -42.99 11.09
N GLU A 4 11.29 -41.95 11.19
CA GLU A 4 11.16 -40.53 11.52
C GLU A 4 12.53 -39.92 11.09
N GLU A 5 12.53 -38.76 10.44
CA GLU A 5 13.75 -37.95 10.20
C GLU A 5 13.94 -36.96 11.37
N GLU A 6 15.11 -36.99 12.01
CA GLU A 6 15.76 -35.84 12.64
C GLU A 6 17.07 -35.62 11.87
N GLY A 7 17.59 -34.43 11.60
CA GLY A 7 17.38 -33.10 12.14
C GLY A 7 18.72 -32.36 11.96
N GLY A 8 18.69 -31.12 11.46
CA GLY A 8 19.88 -30.28 11.41
C GLY A 8 19.94 -29.31 10.23
N PHE A 9 19.25 -28.17 10.33
CA PHE A 9 19.50 -27.03 9.44
C PHE A 9 20.35 -26.00 10.19
N THR A 10 21.61 -25.86 9.77
CA THR A 10 22.54 -24.86 10.27
C THR A 10 22.21 -23.48 9.67
N ARG A 11 22.25 -22.47 10.55
CA ARG A 11 22.19 -21.04 10.22
C ARG A 11 23.24 -20.66 9.17
N LEU A 12 22.82 -20.07 8.06
CA LEU A 12 23.67 -19.20 7.24
C LEU A 12 22.99 -17.84 7.07
N ALA A 13 23.45 -16.87 7.85
CA ALA A 13 23.21 -15.45 7.64
C ALA A 13 24.55 -14.80 7.33
N SER A 14 24.76 -14.43 6.08
CA SER A 14 25.60 -13.29 5.68
C SER A 14 25.36 -13.02 4.19
N PHE A 15 24.51 -12.04 3.90
CA PHE A 15 24.51 -11.39 2.58
C PHE A 15 25.46 -10.21 2.71
N VAL A 16 26.65 -10.34 2.13
CA VAL A 16 27.56 -9.22 1.88
C VAL A 16 27.07 -8.56 0.59
N CYS A 17 26.80 -7.26 0.66
CA CYS A 17 26.45 -6.45 -0.50
C CYS A 17 27.73 -5.82 -1.03
N ASP A 18 28.30 -6.38 -2.09
CA ASP A 18 29.44 -5.78 -2.79
C ASP A 18 28.92 -4.63 -3.66
N CYS A 19 28.83 -3.43 -3.08
CA CYS A 19 28.77 -2.20 -3.86
C CYS A 19 30.19 -1.67 -4.00
N GLU A 20 30.76 -1.83 -5.19
CA GLU A 20 32.00 -1.14 -5.58
C GLU A 20 31.86 0.37 -5.31
N PRO A 21 32.84 1.01 -4.65
CA PRO A 21 32.81 2.45 -4.41
C PRO A 21 32.87 3.21 -5.74
N LEU A 22 32.10 4.30 -5.84
CA LEU A 22 32.06 5.19 -7.01
C LEU A 22 33.47 5.71 -7.33
N THR A 23 33.82 5.75 -8.60
CA THR A 23 35.14 6.19 -9.06
C THR A 23 35.27 7.71 -8.99
N GLU A 24 36.51 8.20 -9.01
CA GLU A 24 36.79 9.65 -8.98
C GLU A 24 36.12 10.38 -10.17
N ASP A 25 36.04 9.73 -11.33
CA ASP A 25 35.38 10.26 -12.52
C ASP A 25 33.86 10.46 -12.30
N ASP A 26 33.21 9.56 -11.53
CA ASP A 26 31.80 9.68 -11.16
C ASP A 26 31.56 10.87 -10.22
N LEU A 27 32.51 11.14 -9.31
CA LEU A 27 32.45 12.28 -8.40
C LEU A 27 32.63 13.61 -9.14
N GLU A 28 33.57 13.68 -10.09
CA GLU A 28 33.78 14.86 -10.92
C GLU A 28 32.57 15.18 -11.83
N ALA A 29 31.92 14.15 -12.39
CA ALA A 29 30.74 14.32 -13.23
C ALA A 29 29.52 14.91 -12.46
N ILE A 30 29.39 14.56 -11.17
CA ILE A 30 28.37 15.10 -10.28
C ILE A 30 28.67 16.57 -9.98
N GLU A 31 29.92 16.91 -9.71
CA GLU A 31 30.32 18.27 -9.35
C GLU A 31 30.23 19.24 -10.55
N ALA A 32 30.60 18.78 -11.75
CA ALA A 32 30.44 19.52 -13.00
C ALA A 32 28.96 19.80 -13.35
N SER A 33 28.05 18.93 -12.92
CA SER A 33 26.60 19.12 -13.11
C SER A 33 26.01 20.17 -12.17
N LEU A 34 26.64 20.41 -11.01
CA LEU A 34 26.19 21.38 -10.01
C LEU A 34 26.67 22.81 -10.29
N SER A 35 27.79 22.98 -11.02
CA SER A 35 28.39 24.29 -11.30
C SER A 35 27.74 25.04 -12.49
N ASN A 36 27.05 24.33 -13.40
CA ASN A 36 26.53 24.89 -14.65
C ASN A 36 25.17 25.61 -14.54
N ASN A 37 24.53 25.65 -13.36
CA ASN A 37 23.25 26.34 -13.19
C ASN A 37 23.37 27.65 -12.40
N LYS A 38 23.95 28.68 -13.03
CA LYS A 38 23.84 30.06 -12.54
C LYS A 38 23.47 31.06 -13.65
N LYS A 39 22.27 31.63 -13.45
CA LYS A 39 21.75 32.96 -13.85
C LYS A 39 21.08 33.12 -15.22
N ARG A 40 19.78 33.49 -15.19
CA ARG A 40 19.20 34.69 -15.84
C ARG A 40 17.93 35.16 -15.08
N PRO A 41 17.55 36.46 -15.16
CA PRO A 41 16.93 37.21 -14.07
C PRO A 41 15.38 37.35 -14.09
N PHE A 42 14.89 37.85 -12.96
CA PHE A 42 13.52 38.12 -12.47
C PHE A 42 12.60 39.00 -13.34
N ASN A 43 11.27 38.74 -13.28
CA ASN A 43 10.17 39.72 -13.07
C ASN A 43 8.81 38.97 -12.86
N ASP A 44 7.72 39.61 -12.43
CA ASP A 44 7.24 39.71 -11.04
C ASP A 44 5.71 39.42 -11.02
N HIS A 45 5.18 39.07 -9.83
CA HIS A 45 3.78 39.15 -9.37
C HIS A 45 2.72 38.15 -9.86
N THR A 46 2.53 37.07 -9.08
CA THR A 46 1.20 36.59 -8.65
C THR A 46 1.29 35.91 -7.28
N HIS A 47 0.43 36.33 -6.34
CA HIS A 47 0.35 35.82 -4.97
C HIS A 47 0.10 34.30 -4.90
N THR A 48 1.01 33.56 -4.28
CA THR A 48 0.77 32.19 -3.81
C THR A 48 1.05 32.12 -2.30
N PRO A 49 0.24 31.40 -1.51
CA PRO A 49 0.49 31.27 -0.08
C PRO A 49 1.76 30.42 0.11
N ARG A 50 2.85 31.07 0.54
CA ARG A 50 4.07 30.38 0.97
C ARG A 50 3.68 29.37 2.04
N ARG A 51 3.92 28.08 1.78
CA ARG A 51 3.86 27.03 2.80
C ARG A 51 4.86 27.41 3.90
N ARG A 52 4.36 27.96 5.01
CA ARG A 52 5.19 28.16 6.20
C ARG A 52 5.36 26.80 6.87
N LEU A 53 6.60 26.47 7.19
CA LEU A 53 6.90 25.31 8.03
C LEU A 53 6.15 25.46 9.37
N PRO A 54 5.71 24.34 9.98
CA PRO A 54 5.06 24.37 11.27
C PRO A 54 5.90 25.14 12.28
N LYS A 55 5.24 25.94 13.14
CA LYS A 55 5.92 26.84 14.10
C LYS A 55 6.91 26.11 15.02
N SER A 56 6.78 24.79 15.17
CA SER A 56 7.72 23.93 15.89
C SER A 56 9.14 23.92 15.31
N LEU A 57 9.31 24.14 14.00
CA LEU A 57 10.63 24.18 13.35
C LEU A 57 11.27 25.58 13.37
N ILE A 58 10.48 26.64 13.53
CA ILE A 58 11.02 28.01 13.65
C ILE A 58 11.61 28.24 15.04
N ALA A 59 11.08 27.56 16.07
CA ALA A 59 11.55 27.68 17.45
C ALA A 59 13.00 27.19 17.67
N LEU A 60 13.58 26.43 16.75
CA LEU A 60 14.96 25.93 16.84
C LEU A 60 16.02 26.93 16.38
N GLN A 61 15.62 28.09 15.82
CA GLN A 61 16.58 29.06 15.28
C GLN A 61 16.95 30.20 16.23
N HIS A 62 16.31 30.34 17.40
CA HIS A 62 16.63 31.41 18.36
C HIS A 62 16.98 30.85 19.74
N PRO A 63 18.23 31.02 20.24
CA PRO A 63 18.65 30.42 21.50
C PRO A 63 18.02 31.00 22.77
N ASN A 64 17.25 32.10 22.71
CA ASN A 64 16.78 32.77 23.93
C ASN A 64 15.35 33.29 23.78
N ALA A 65 14.39 32.47 24.23
CA ALA A 65 13.08 32.96 24.67
C ALA A 65 12.52 32.00 25.73
N SER A 66 13.07 32.09 26.93
CA SER A 66 12.44 31.57 28.15
C SER A 66 11.30 32.50 28.56
N SER A 67 10.06 32.00 28.57
CA SER A 67 8.99 32.52 29.44
C SER A 67 7.77 31.59 29.46
N PHE A 68 7.70 30.81 30.55
CA PHE A 68 6.54 30.43 31.34
C PHE A 68 5.25 29.91 30.66
N SER A 69 5.02 28.59 30.82
CA SER A 69 3.69 28.06 31.13
C SER A 69 3.84 26.74 31.92
N PRO A 70 3.47 26.67 33.22
CA PRO A 70 3.51 25.45 34.00
C PRO A 70 2.17 24.72 33.87
N HIS A 71 1.90 24.17 32.69
CA HIS A 71 0.88 23.15 32.55
C HIS A 71 1.54 21.93 31.92
N PRO A 72 1.62 20.79 32.63
CA PRO A 72 1.83 19.53 31.95
C PRO A 72 0.62 19.39 31.04
N ARG A 73 0.81 19.62 29.74
CA ARG A 73 -0.10 19.01 28.77
C ARG A 73 -0.09 17.54 29.14
N PRO A 74 -1.25 16.87 29.32
CA PRO A 74 -1.26 15.43 29.43
C PRO A 74 -0.36 14.95 28.30
N CYS A 75 0.71 14.23 28.66
CA CYS A 75 1.43 13.47 27.67
C CYS A 75 0.34 12.77 26.86
N ASP A 76 0.29 13.06 25.57
CA ASP A 76 -0.61 12.40 24.66
C ASP A 76 -0.19 10.93 24.72
N SER A 77 -0.79 10.21 25.68
CA SER A 77 -0.73 8.78 25.81
C SER A 77 -1.58 8.31 24.63
N ARG A 78 -1.02 8.47 23.43
CA ARG A 78 -1.47 7.76 22.25
C ARG A 78 -1.32 6.32 22.66
N MET A 79 -2.42 5.75 23.13
CA MET A 79 -2.48 4.34 23.45
C MET A 79 -1.99 3.64 22.20
N THR A 80 -0.81 3.03 22.29
CA THR A 80 -0.22 2.33 21.17
C THR A 80 -1.08 1.11 20.97
N LEU A 81 -1.93 1.16 19.95
CA LEU A 81 -2.83 0.08 19.64
C LEU A 81 -2.03 -1.14 19.16
N PRO A 82 -2.44 -2.37 19.52
CA PRO A 82 -1.78 -3.56 19.02
C PRO A 82 -1.76 -3.59 17.50
N VAL A 83 -0.64 -3.98 16.92
CA VAL A 83 -0.51 -4.16 15.47
C VAL A 83 -1.43 -5.30 15.03
N MET A 84 -2.33 -5.01 14.10
CA MET A 84 -3.12 -6.03 13.42
C MET A 84 -2.21 -6.93 12.60
N LYS A 85 -2.29 -8.24 12.83
CA LYS A 85 -1.56 -9.26 12.07
C LYS A 85 -2.53 -10.22 11.42
N PHE A 86 -2.35 -10.45 10.13
CA PHE A 86 -3.03 -11.54 9.45
C PHE A 86 -2.40 -12.86 9.91
N SER A 87 -3.20 -13.74 10.52
CA SER A 87 -2.77 -15.04 11.04
C SER A 87 -3.04 -16.20 10.08
N GLY A 88 -3.64 -15.93 8.93
CA GLY A 88 -3.92 -16.92 7.89
C GLY A 88 -2.71 -17.24 7.02
N GLN A 89 -2.93 -18.11 6.04
CA GLN A 89 -1.96 -18.48 5.02
C GLN A 89 -1.87 -17.40 3.94
N ILE A 90 -0.64 -16.97 3.65
CA ILE A 90 -0.34 -16.07 2.53
C ILE A 90 0.24 -16.90 1.38
N SER A 91 -0.45 -16.93 0.24
CA SER A 91 0.02 -17.57 -0.99
C SER A 91 0.62 -16.53 -1.92
N TYR A 92 1.95 -16.54 -2.07
CA TYR A 92 2.67 -15.65 -2.97
C TYR A 92 2.85 -16.28 -4.37
N SER A 93 2.48 -15.56 -5.42
CA SER A 93 2.55 -16.03 -6.81
C SER A 93 3.25 -15.01 -7.70
N ARG A 94 4.30 -15.45 -8.41
CA ARG A 94 5.15 -14.57 -9.24
C ARG A 94 5.06 -14.83 -10.74
N THR A 95 4.87 -16.07 -11.15
CA THR A 95 4.79 -16.45 -12.57
C THR A 95 3.36 -16.39 -13.07
N PHE A 96 3.19 -16.30 -14.40
CA PHE A 96 1.88 -16.36 -15.04
C PHE A 96 1.07 -17.57 -14.57
N ASP A 97 1.64 -18.78 -14.65
CA ASP A 97 0.95 -20.02 -14.28
C ASP A 97 0.59 -20.09 -12.79
N ALA A 98 1.46 -19.56 -11.91
CA ALA A 98 1.17 -19.52 -10.48
C ALA A 98 0.00 -18.58 -10.17
N VAL A 99 -0.03 -17.41 -10.82
CA VAL A 99 -1.12 -16.44 -10.67
C VAL A 99 -2.42 -16.97 -11.27
N GLU A 100 -2.37 -17.62 -12.44
CA GLU A 100 -3.53 -18.27 -13.04
C GLU A 100 -4.09 -19.35 -12.11
N LYS A 101 -3.23 -20.22 -11.55
CA LYS A 101 -3.63 -21.25 -10.58
C LYS A 101 -4.23 -20.65 -9.30
N ALA A 102 -3.66 -19.56 -8.80
CA ALA A 102 -4.20 -18.84 -7.64
C ALA A 102 -5.59 -18.26 -7.93
N ALA A 103 -5.79 -17.66 -9.11
CA ALA A 103 -7.07 -17.14 -9.54
C ALA A 103 -8.12 -18.25 -9.72
N THR A 104 -7.74 -19.40 -10.28
CA THR A 104 -8.61 -20.58 -10.36
C THR A 104 -9.08 -21.02 -8.98
N LYS A 105 -8.17 -21.08 -8.00
CA LYS A 105 -8.52 -21.45 -6.62
C LYS A 105 -9.48 -20.45 -5.98
N LEU A 106 -9.26 -19.15 -6.20
CA LEU A 106 -10.17 -18.10 -5.73
C LEU A 106 -11.57 -18.27 -6.33
N LEU A 107 -11.69 -18.47 -7.64
CA LEU A 107 -12.97 -18.68 -8.31
C LEU A 107 -13.72 -19.91 -7.77
N GLN A 108 -13.01 -21.03 -7.49
CA GLN A 108 -13.60 -22.21 -6.88
C GLN A 108 -14.18 -21.93 -5.48
N ILE A 109 -13.41 -21.24 -4.63
CA ILE A 109 -13.88 -20.84 -3.28
C ILE A 109 -15.13 -19.96 -3.37
N LEU A 110 -15.20 -19.06 -4.35
CA LEU A 110 -16.34 -18.17 -4.55
C LEU A 110 -17.58 -18.92 -5.07
N GLN A 111 -17.39 -19.91 -5.94
CA GLN A 111 -18.48 -20.75 -6.43
C GLN A 111 -19.13 -21.55 -5.29
N GLU A 112 -18.31 -22.11 -4.39
CA GLU A 112 -18.80 -22.81 -3.20
C GLU A 112 -19.64 -21.90 -2.30
N LYS A 113 -19.18 -20.65 -2.08
CA LYS A 113 -19.88 -19.65 -1.24
C LYS A 113 -21.17 -19.09 -1.84
N THR A 114 -21.25 -19.00 -3.16
CA THR A 114 -22.40 -18.36 -3.85
C THR A 114 -23.69 -19.18 -3.73
N THR A 115 -23.61 -20.43 -3.27
CA THR A 115 -24.76 -21.29 -3.00
C THR A 115 -25.68 -20.77 -1.87
N ASP A 116 -25.22 -19.83 -1.03
CA ASP A 116 -25.93 -19.31 0.15
C ASP A 116 -26.76 -18.01 -0.07
N MET A 117 -27.16 -17.70 -1.32
CA MET A 117 -27.99 -16.52 -1.69
C MET A 117 -27.41 -15.12 -1.36
N MET A 118 -26.25 -15.03 -0.70
CA MET A 118 -25.57 -13.77 -0.43
C MET A 118 -24.50 -13.46 -1.47
N GLN A 119 -24.33 -12.17 -1.76
CA GLN A 119 -23.26 -11.67 -2.61
C GLN A 119 -21.91 -11.91 -1.92
N THR A 120 -20.98 -12.58 -2.60
CA THR A 120 -19.70 -12.94 -2.00
C THR A 120 -18.74 -11.75 -2.07
N ALA A 121 -18.15 -11.38 -0.93
CA ALA A 121 -17.17 -10.31 -0.84
C ALA A 121 -15.74 -10.85 -0.67
N ILE A 122 -14.78 -10.18 -1.32
CA ILE A 122 -13.34 -10.41 -1.20
C ILE A 122 -12.62 -9.13 -0.80
N GLY A 123 -11.59 -9.26 0.04
CA GLY A 123 -10.68 -8.15 0.31
C GLY A 123 -9.78 -7.91 -0.90
N PHE A 124 -9.61 -6.64 -1.28
CA PHE A 124 -8.84 -6.24 -2.46
C PHE A 124 -7.94 -5.05 -2.12
N ASP A 125 -6.67 -5.15 -2.50
CA ASP A 125 -5.67 -4.10 -2.33
C ASP A 125 -4.57 -4.23 -3.40
N ILE A 126 -3.87 -3.14 -3.70
CA ILE A 126 -2.81 -3.11 -4.72
C ILE A 126 -1.63 -2.24 -4.29
N GLU A 127 -0.43 -2.61 -4.72
CA GLU A 127 0.80 -1.90 -4.38
C GLU A 127 1.63 -1.56 -5.62
N TRP A 128 2.28 -0.40 -5.60
CA TRP A 128 3.13 0.07 -6.70
C TRP A 128 4.28 0.95 -6.21
N LYS A 129 5.34 1.05 -7.01
CA LYS A 129 6.47 1.93 -6.71
C LYS A 129 6.05 3.41 -6.87
N PRO A 130 6.13 4.24 -5.82
CA PRO A 130 5.83 5.66 -5.94
C PRO A 130 6.92 6.36 -6.75
N THR A 131 6.56 7.46 -7.41
CA THR A 131 7.52 8.35 -8.06
C THR A 131 7.34 9.77 -7.55
N PHE A 132 8.43 10.36 -7.04
CA PHE A 132 8.44 11.71 -6.45
C PHE A 132 9.00 12.78 -7.40
N ARG A 133 9.37 12.39 -8.63
CA ARG A 133 9.85 13.31 -9.66
C ARG A 133 8.65 13.92 -10.39
N LYS A 134 8.57 15.25 -10.42
CA LYS A 134 7.51 15.98 -11.10
C LYS A 134 7.44 15.58 -12.58
N GLY A 135 6.24 15.28 -13.07
CA GLY A 135 5.99 14.92 -14.46
C GLY A 135 6.26 13.46 -14.82
N VAL A 136 6.83 12.67 -13.90
CA VAL A 136 7.00 11.21 -14.12
C VAL A 136 5.80 10.49 -13.49
N PRO A 137 5.06 9.66 -14.26
CA PRO A 137 3.93 8.92 -13.71
C PRO A 137 4.43 7.89 -12.67
N PRO A 138 3.58 7.53 -11.67
CA PRO A 138 3.90 6.45 -10.76
C PRO A 138 4.07 5.12 -11.51
N GLY A 139 4.78 4.17 -10.90
CA GLY A 139 4.92 2.84 -11.47
C GLY A 139 3.56 2.16 -11.71
N LYS A 140 3.57 1.18 -12.62
CA LYS A 140 2.42 0.29 -12.78
C LYS A 140 2.14 -0.45 -11.46
N VAL A 141 0.90 -0.89 -11.28
CA VAL A 141 0.56 -1.84 -10.20
C VAL A 141 1.51 -3.02 -10.27
N ALA A 142 2.24 -3.24 -9.18
CA ALA A 142 3.26 -4.26 -9.08
C ALA A 142 2.74 -5.51 -8.39
N VAL A 143 1.98 -5.32 -7.32
CA VAL A 143 1.41 -6.41 -6.53
C VAL A 143 -0.08 -6.16 -6.38
N MET A 144 -0.86 -7.24 -6.38
CA MET A 144 -2.28 -7.25 -6.07
C MET A 144 -2.52 -8.27 -4.98
N GLN A 145 -3.25 -7.88 -3.95
CA GLN A 145 -3.62 -8.72 -2.81
C GLN A 145 -5.12 -9.01 -2.86
N ILE A 146 -5.46 -10.30 -2.81
CA ILE A 146 -6.85 -10.75 -2.78
C ILE A 146 -7.03 -11.72 -1.63
N CYS A 147 -7.86 -11.36 -0.65
CA CYS A 147 -8.22 -12.26 0.44
C CYS A 147 -9.67 -12.74 0.26
N GLY A 148 -9.84 -14.02 -0.06
CA GLY A 148 -11.16 -14.62 -0.31
C GLY A 148 -11.91 -15.02 0.97
N ASP A 149 -11.19 -15.17 2.09
CA ASP A 149 -11.73 -15.46 3.42
C ASP A 149 -10.74 -14.96 4.50
N THR A 150 -11.02 -15.27 5.77
CA THR A 150 -10.19 -14.84 6.91
C THR A 150 -8.91 -15.68 7.11
N ARG A 151 -8.73 -16.76 6.34
CA ARG A 151 -7.65 -17.74 6.48
C ARG A 151 -6.71 -17.76 5.28
N HIS A 152 -7.11 -17.23 4.13
CA HIS A 152 -6.33 -17.28 2.90
C HIS A 152 -6.25 -15.90 2.25
N CYS A 153 -5.03 -15.44 2.06
CA CYS A 153 -4.76 -14.27 1.23
C CYS A 153 -3.76 -14.59 0.13
N HIS A 154 -4.03 -14.11 -1.08
CA HIS A 154 -3.21 -14.30 -2.25
C HIS A 154 -2.49 -13.00 -2.58
N VAL A 155 -1.17 -13.08 -2.76
CA VAL A 155 -0.32 -11.94 -3.14
C VAL A 155 0.25 -12.23 -4.52
N LEU A 156 -0.20 -11.47 -5.52
CA LEU A 156 0.01 -11.72 -6.94
C LEU A 156 0.97 -10.68 -7.51
N HIS A 157 2.12 -11.10 -8.02
CA HIS A 157 3.18 -10.21 -8.52
C HIS A 157 3.00 -9.86 -10.01
N LEU A 158 2.11 -8.90 -10.28
CA LEU A 158 1.63 -8.55 -11.62
C LEU A 158 2.68 -7.97 -12.58
N ILE A 159 3.77 -7.38 -12.09
CA ILE A 159 4.85 -6.91 -12.99
C ILE A 159 5.60 -8.05 -13.68
N HIS A 160 5.53 -9.27 -13.14
CA HIS A 160 6.15 -10.45 -13.73
C HIS A 160 5.14 -11.36 -14.40
N SER A 161 3.97 -11.55 -13.79
CA SER A 161 2.94 -12.45 -14.33
C SER A 161 2.04 -11.80 -15.37
N GLY A 162 1.96 -10.47 -15.42
CA GLY A 162 0.82 -9.82 -16.05
C GLY A 162 -0.50 -10.17 -15.33
N ILE A 163 -1.62 -10.04 -16.04
CA ILE A 163 -2.95 -10.46 -15.57
C ILE A 163 -3.41 -11.65 -16.44
N PRO A 164 -3.36 -12.88 -15.90
CA PRO A 164 -3.90 -14.07 -16.55
C PRO A 164 -5.43 -14.04 -16.70
N GLN A 165 -5.97 -14.93 -17.55
CA GLN A 165 -7.39 -14.93 -17.92
C GLN A 165 -8.32 -15.13 -16.72
N ASN A 166 -8.00 -16.07 -15.81
CA ASN A 166 -8.87 -16.30 -14.66
C ASN A 166 -8.84 -15.15 -13.65
N LEU A 167 -7.69 -14.47 -13.53
CA LEU A 167 -7.62 -13.26 -12.73
C LEU A 167 -8.46 -12.14 -13.35
N GLN A 168 -8.39 -11.96 -14.68
CA GLN A 168 -9.26 -11.01 -15.38
C GLN A 168 -10.75 -11.33 -15.17
N LEU A 169 -11.16 -12.58 -15.36
CA LEU A 169 -12.55 -13.01 -15.14
C LEU A 169 -13.02 -12.66 -13.72
N LEU A 170 -12.20 -12.94 -12.71
CA LEU A 170 -12.51 -12.58 -11.32
C LEU A 170 -12.67 -11.06 -11.13
N LEU A 171 -11.75 -10.27 -11.69
CA LEU A 171 -11.77 -8.80 -11.56
C LEU A 171 -12.98 -8.18 -12.26
N GLU A 172 -13.36 -8.68 -13.43
CA GLU A 172 -14.43 -8.13 -14.26
C GLU A 172 -15.83 -8.67 -13.94
N ASP A 173 -15.93 -9.62 -13.01
CA ASP A 173 -17.20 -10.19 -12.53
C ASP A 173 -17.91 -9.24 -11.54
N PRO A 174 -19.07 -8.66 -11.89
CA PRO A 174 -19.80 -7.76 -10.99
C PRO A 174 -20.52 -8.48 -9.84
N THR A 175 -20.62 -9.82 -9.86
CA THR A 175 -21.30 -10.60 -8.82
C THR A 175 -20.44 -10.81 -7.57
N VAL A 176 -19.11 -10.69 -7.72
CA VAL A 176 -18.13 -10.74 -6.62
C VAL A 176 -17.81 -9.32 -6.19
N LEU A 177 -18.11 -8.97 -4.94
CA LEU A 177 -17.78 -7.67 -4.37
C LEU A 177 -16.30 -7.58 -4.00
N LYS A 178 -15.58 -6.61 -4.53
CA LYS A 178 -14.21 -6.26 -4.16
C LYS A 178 -14.30 -5.14 -3.15
N VAL A 179 -13.73 -5.35 -1.98
CA VAL A 179 -13.88 -4.46 -0.83
C VAL A 179 -12.52 -3.97 -0.37
N GLY A 180 -12.39 -2.66 -0.17
CA GLY A 180 -11.15 -2.00 0.26
C GLY A 180 -11.40 -0.55 0.69
N ALA A 181 -10.36 0.13 1.15
CA ALA A 181 -10.42 1.56 1.49
C ALA A 181 -9.73 2.37 0.39
N GLY A 182 -10.45 3.32 -0.23
CA GLY A 182 -9.95 4.04 -1.40
C GLY A 182 -9.98 3.23 -2.70
N ILE A 183 -10.75 2.14 -2.72
CA ILE A 183 -10.72 1.10 -3.76
C ILE A 183 -11.15 1.61 -5.15
N ASP A 184 -11.96 2.67 -5.23
CA ASP A 184 -12.28 3.31 -6.51
C ASP A 184 -11.00 3.81 -7.22
N GLY A 185 -10.06 4.37 -6.44
CA GLY A 185 -8.77 4.80 -6.95
C GLY A 185 -7.94 3.62 -7.46
N ASP A 186 -8.03 2.49 -6.77
CA ASP A 186 -7.34 1.26 -7.16
C ASP A 186 -7.91 0.68 -8.45
N ALA A 187 -9.23 0.62 -8.58
CA ALA A 187 -9.91 0.16 -9.79
C ALA A 187 -9.53 1.01 -11.01
N VAL A 188 -9.53 2.34 -10.86
CA VAL A 188 -9.09 3.28 -11.91
C VAL A 188 -7.62 3.04 -12.27
N LYS A 189 -6.76 2.77 -11.27
CA LYS A 189 -5.34 2.52 -11.50
C LYS A 189 -5.11 1.20 -12.23
N VAL A 190 -5.81 0.13 -11.87
CA VAL A 190 -5.76 -1.16 -12.58
C VAL A 190 -6.20 -0.98 -14.03
N PHE A 191 -7.30 -0.28 -14.28
CA PHE A 191 -7.77 0.01 -15.64
C PHE A 191 -6.73 0.76 -16.46
N ARG A 192 -6.13 1.81 -15.91
CA ARG A 192 -5.09 2.58 -16.59
C ARG A 192 -3.84 1.75 -16.90
N ASP A 193 -3.42 0.88 -15.97
CA ASP A 193 -2.12 0.19 -16.08
C ASP A 193 -2.21 -1.10 -16.93
N TYR A 194 -3.38 -1.75 -16.96
CA TYR A 194 -3.60 -3.06 -17.58
C TYR A 194 -4.82 -3.16 -18.51
N ASN A 195 -5.63 -2.10 -18.66
CA ASN A 195 -6.87 -2.09 -19.43
C ASN A 195 -7.91 -3.15 -18.96
N ILE A 196 -7.95 -3.40 -17.66
CA ILE A 196 -8.91 -4.32 -17.01
C ILE A 196 -9.88 -3.52 -16.15
N SER A 197 -11.18 -3.74 -16.35
CA SER A 197 -12.23 -3.05 -15.60
C SER A 197 -12.57 -3.82 -14.33
N VAL A 198 -12.04 -3.41 -13.17
CA VAL A 198 -12.47 -4.00 -11.88
C VAL A 198 -13.92 -3.65 -11.62
N LYS A 199 -14.81 -4.65 -11.60
CA LYS A 199 -16.26 -4.48 -11.34
C LYS A 199 -16.65 -5.01 -9.97
N GLY A 200 -17.81 -4.58 -9.48
CA GLY A 200 -18.30 -4.95 -8.15
C GLY A 200 -17.49 -4.30 -7.03
N VAL A 201 -17.10 -3.04 -7.18
CA VAL A 201 -16.25 -2.33 -6.22
C VAL A 201 -17.10 -1.69 -5.11
N THR A 202 -16.67 -1.85 -3.87
CA THR A 202 -17.35 -1.32 -2.68
C THR A 202 -16.35 -0.74 -1.69
N ASP A 203 -16.40 0.58 -1.48
CA ASP A 203 -15.52 1.26 -0.52
C ASP A 203 -15.99 1.07 0.93
N LEU A 204 -15.08 0.66 1.81
CA LEU A 204 -15.36 0.47 3.24
C LEU A 204 -15.83 1.75 3.94
N SER A 205 -15.41 2.92 3.47
CA SER A 205 -15.82 4.21 4.02
C SER A 205 -17.33 4.41 3.94
N PHE A 206 -17.96 3.95 2.86
CA PHE A 206 -19.41 4.05 2.67
C PHE A 206 -20.16 3.26 3.75
N HIS A 207 -19.73 2.03 4.01
CA HIS A 207 -20.32 1.20 5.07
C HIS A 207 -19.98 1.70 6.48
N ALA A 208 -18.79 2.26 6.67
CA ALA A 208 -18.40 2.86 7.95
C ALA A 208 -19.27 4.07 8.28
N ASN A 209 -19.53 4.95 7.31
CA ASN A 209 -20.43 6.10 7.48
C ASN A 209 -21.87 5.68 7.80
N GLN A 210 -22.36 4.59 7.19
CA GLN A 210 -23.68 4.04 7.56
C GLN A 210 -23.73 3.51 8.99
N LYS A 211 -22.65 2.89 9.49
CA LYS A 211 -22.62 2.29 10.82
C LYS A 211 -22.30 3.28 11.94
N LEU A 212 -21.34 4.17 11.72
CA LEU A 212 -20.84 5.12 12.73
C LEU A 212 -21.51 6.50 12.63
N GLY A 213 -22.23 6.75 11.54
CA GLY A 213 -22.77 8.06 11.21
C GLY A 213 -21.73 9.02 10.60
N GLY A 214 -22.21 9.98 9.84
CA GLY A 214 -21.41 11.04 9.22
C GLY A 214 -21.10 10.81 7.75
N ASP A 215 -20.24 11.67 7.21
CA ASP A 215 -19.81 11.66 5.81
C ASP A 215 -18.29 11.92 5.74
N HIS A 216 -17.53 10.93 6.20
CA HIS A 216 -16.08 11.01 6.29
C HIS A 216 -15.44 10.04 5.29
N LYS A 217 -14.25 10.41 4.78
CA LYS A 217 -13.37 9.46 4.10
C LYS A 217 -12.54 8.73 5.16
N TRP A 218 -12.70 7.42 5.24
CA TRP A 218 -12.02 6.63 6.24
C TRP A 218 -10.76 5.99 5.66
N GLY A 219 -9.65 6.11 6.39
CA GLY A 219 -8.44 5.34 6.10
C GLY A 219 -8.54 3.94 6.71
N LEU A 220 -7.86 2.96 6.12
CA LEU A 220 -7.86 1.58 6.62
C LEU A 220 -7.41 1.50 8.09
N ALA A 221 -6.39 2.27 8.48
CA ALA A 221 -5.95 2.37 9.87
C ALA A 221 -7.10 2.81 10.81
N SER A 222 -7.75 3.92 10.52
CA SER A 222 -8.86 4.42 11.34
C SER A 222 -10.04 3.44 11.41
N LEU A 223 -10.34 2.74 10.31
CA LEU A 223 -11.37 1.68 10.30
C LEU A 223 -10.97 0.53 11.22
N THR A 224 -9.72 0.06 11.13
CA THR A 224 -9.19 -0.99 11.99
C THR A 224 -9.28 -0.61 13.47
N GLU A 225 -8.95 0.62 13.83
CA GLU A 225 -9.04 1.10 15.22
C GLU A 225 -10.49 1.07 15.74
N ASN A 226 -11.45 1.50 14.92
CA ASN A 226 -12.85 1.64 15.34
C ASN A 226 -13.64 0.33 15.36
N PHE A 227 -13.36 -0.62 14.45
CA PHE A 227 -14.17 -1.83 14.29
C PHE A 227 -13.53 -3.11 14.83
N TYR A 228 -12.19 -3.18 14.88
CA TYR A 228 -11.50 -4.43 15.19
C TYR A 228 -11.11 -4.59 16.66
N GLN A 229 -11.27 -3.54 17.47
CA GLN A 229 -10.99 -3.59 18.92
C GLN A 229 -12.23 -3.75 19.79
N THR A 230 -13.42 -3.65 19.19
CA THR A 230 -14.71 -3.84 19.87
C THR A 230 -15.34 -5.22 19.63
N ALA A 231 -14.63 -6.13 18.95
CA ALA A 231 -15.09 -7.48 18.60
C ALA A 231 -14.40 -8.57 19.42
#